data_AF-A0A9D8K4U3-F1
#
_entry.id   AF-A0A9D8K4U3-F1
#
_cell.length_a   1.000
_cell.length_b   1.000
_cell.length_c   1.000
_cell.angle_alpha   90.00
_cell.angle_beta   90.00
_cell.angle_gamma   90.00
#
_symmetry.space_group_name_H-M   'P 1'
#
loop_
_entity.id
_entity.type
_entity.pdbx_description
1 polymer ?
#
loop_
_entity_poly.entity_id
_entity_poly.type
_entity_poly.pdbx_seq_one_letter_code
_entity_poly.pdbx_strand_id
1 'polypeptide(L)' 'TQFAANGDPNQKELPPWPAYDAKTDQYLELGDNVQVKSGLCTEACTLFQKIAKERRNR' A
#
# COMPACT_ATOMS: atom_id res chain seq x y z
N THR A 1 0.38 14.08 -14.18
CA THR A 1 1.66 14.77 -13.94
C THR A 1 1.86 15.25 -12.51
N GLN A 2 0.83 15.22 -11.64
CA GLN A 2 0.91 15.71 -10.25
C GLN A 2 2.12 15.18 -9.49
N PHE A 3 2.18 13.87 -9.19
CA PHE A 3 3.29 13.26 -8.47
C PHE A 3 4.67 13.54 -9.09
N ALA A 4 4.77 13.48 -10.43
CA ALA A 4 6.04 13.73 -11.13
C ALA A 4 6.54 15.18 -10.98
N ALA A 5 5.65 16.14 -10.71
CA ALA A 5 5.99 17.55 -10.59
C ALA A 5 6.44 17.95 -9.18
N ASN A 6 5.86 17.37 -8.13
CA ASN A 6 6.05 17.82 -6.74
C ASN A 6 6.30 16.69 -5.72
N GLY A 7 6.27 15.42 -6.15
CA GLY A 7 6.36 14.26 -5.26
C GLY A 7 5.11 14.00 -4.41
N ASP A 8 4.06 14.82 -4.55
CA ASP A 8 2.80 14.70 -3.83
C ASP A 8 1.67 14.36 -4.80
N PRO A 9 1.10 13.14 -4.76
CA PRO A 9 0.06 12.74 -5.68
C PRO A 9 -1.30 13.42 -5.41
N ASN A 10 -1.47 14.12 -4.29
CA ASN A 10 -2.77 14.63 -3.84
C ASN A 10 -3.29 15.80 -4.68
N GLN A 11 -4.62 15.81 -4.91
CA GLN A 11 -5.37 16.90 -5.54
C GLN A 11 -6.70 17.11 -4.82
N LYS A 12 -7.24 18.35 -4.86
CA LYS A 12 -8.42 18.76 -4.09
C LYS A 12 -9.68 17.92 -4.36
N GLU A 13 -9.80 17.34 -5.55
CA GLU A 13 -10.99 16.59 -6.00
C GLU A 13 -10.83 15.07 -5.83
N LEU A 14 -9.67 14.59 -5.37
CA LEU A 14 -9.40 13.17 -5.19
C LEU A 14 -9.34 12.81 -3.70
N PRO A 15 -9.70 11.56 -3.33
CA PRO A 15 -9.42 11.05 -2.00
C PRO A 15 -7.94 11.22 -1.67
N PRO A 16 -7.60 11.58 -0.42
CA PRO A 16 -6.22 11.75 -0.03
C PRO A 16 -5.47 10.42 -0.16
N TRP A 17 -4.32 10.44 -0.83
CA TRP A 17 -3.36 9.36 -0.83
C TRP A 17 -2.32 9.64 0.26
N PRO A 18 -2.45 8.99 1.44
CA PRO A 18 -1.48 9.17 2.51
C PRO A 18 -0.13 8.58 2.13
N ALA A 19 0.93 9.17 2.68
CA ALA A 19 2.23 8.51 2.67
C ALA A 19 2.13 7.14 3.35
N TYR A 20 2.89 6.16 2.83
CA TYR A 20 2.88 4.82 3.40
C TYR A 20 3.44 4.83 4.83
N ASP A 21 2.71 4.22 5.76
CA ASP A 21 3.12 3.96 7.13
C ASP A 21 2.92 2.47 7.43
N ALA A 22 3.95 1.82 7.98
CA ALA A 22 3.92 0.38 8.22
C ALA A 22 2.94 -0.05 9.33
N LYS A 23 2.49 0.88 10.19
CA LYS A 23 1.50 0.59 11.24
C LYS A 23 0.08 0.63 10.67
N THR A 24 -0.21 1.57 9.77
CA THR A 24 -1.54 1.69 9.16
C THR A 24 -1.67 0.86 7.88
N ASP A 25 -0.54 0.49 7.25
CA ASP A 25 -0.44 -0.32 6.03
C ASP A 25 -1.42 0.12 4.93
N GLN A 26 -1.50 1.44 4.75
CA GLN A 26 -2.48 2.06 3.86
C GLN A 26 -2.04 2.01 2.41
N TYR A 27 -2.99 1.76 1.51
CA TYR A 27 -2.83 1.81 0.07
C TYR A 27 -4.03 2.48 -0.60
N LEU A 28 -3.82 3.01 -1.80
CA LEU A 28 -4.87 3.53 -2.65
C LEU A 28 -5.34 2.44 -3.62
N GLU A 29 -6.62 2.07 -3.55
CA GLU A 29 -7.24 1.18 -4.52
C GLU A 29 -7.77 1.99 -5.70
N LEU A 30 -7.24 1.70 -6.89
CA LEU A 30 -7.65 2.29 -8.16
C LEU A 30 -8.65 1.36 -8.86
N GLY A 31 -9.89 1.34 -8.37
CA GLY A 31 -11.02 0.64 -9.00
C GLY A 31 -12.01 1.62 -9.64
N ASP A 32 -13.25 1.17 -9.85
CA ASP A 32 -14.35 2.04 -10.31
C ASP A 32 -14.56 3.25 -9.38
N ASN A 33 -14.28 3.06 -8.10
CA ASN A 33 -14.17 4.12 -7.11
C ASN A 33 -12.77 4.11 -6.50
N VAL A 34 -12.14 5.27 -6.50
CA VAL A 34 -10.84 5.46 -5.82
C VAL A 34 -11.09 5.51 -4.31
N GLN A 35 -10.38 4.67 -3.56
CA GLN A 35 -10.54 4.60 -2.11
C GLN A 35 -9.25 4.20 -1.39
N VAL A 36 -9.09 4.67 -0.15
CA VAL A 36 -7.97 4.27 0.72
C VAL A 36 -8.38 3.03 1.50
N LYS A 37 -7.54 2.00 1.47
CA LYS A 37 -7.71 0.75 2.22
C LYS A 37 -6.44 0.42 3.00
N SER A 38 -6.49 -0.61 3.84
CA SER A 38 -5.36 -1.12 4.62
C SER A 38 -5.24 -2.63 4.50
N GLY A 39 -4.03 -3.17 4.71
CA GLY A 39 -3.84 -4.62 4.81
C GLY A 39 -3.93 -5.34 3.47
N LEU A 40 -3.12 -4.93 2.49
CA LEU A 40 -3.16 -5.53 1.15
C LEU A 40 -2.69 -6.99 1.21
N CYS A 41 -3.62 -7.92 0.95
CA CYS A 41 -3.34 -9.35 0.87
C CYS A 41 -2.57 -9.90 2.10
N THR A 42 -2.87 -9.40 3.31
CA THR A 42 -2.09 -9.67 4.53
C THR A 42 -1.87 -11.16 4.78
N GLU A 43 -2.86 -12.02 4.54
CA GLU A 43 -2.74 -13.47 4.73
C GLU A 43 -1.70 -14.09 3.80
N ALA A 44 -1.73 -13.76 2.51
CA ALA A 44 -0.76 -14.24 1.54
C ALA A 44 0.64 -13.71 1.86
N CYS A 45 0.77 -12.42 2.15
CA CYS A 45 2.03 -11.80 2.57
C CYS A 45 2.60 -12.48 3.82
N THR A 46 1.75 -12.80 4.80
CA THR A 46 2.16 -13.52 6.02
C THR A 46 2.66 -14.92 5.71
N LEU A 47 1.97 -15.65 4.84
CA LEU A 47 2.38 -16.99 4.41
C LEU A 47 3.74 -16.97 3.71
N PHE A 48 3.93 -16.07 2.74
CA PHE A 48 5.20 -15.94 2.01
C PHE A 48 6.36 -15.56 2.94
N GLN A 49 6.14 -14.63 3.87
CA GLN A 49 7.15 -14.26 4.87
C GLN A 49 7.56 -15.45 5.75
N LYS A 50 6.60 -16.28 6.18
CA LYS A 50 6.90 -17.51 6.94
C LYS A 50 7.76 -18.48 6.14
N ILE A 51 7.37 -18.78 4.90
CA ILE A 51 8.12 -19.69 4.01
C ILE A 51 9.54 -19.17 3.76
N ALA A 52 9.69 -17.87 3.50
CA ALA A 52 10.99 -17.25 3.28
C ALA A 52 11.89 -17.33 4.53
N LYS A 53 11.32 -17.12 5.72
CA LYS A 53 12.04 -17.22 7.00
C LYS A 53 12.51 -18.65 7.27
N GLU A 54 11.68 -19.66 7.01
CA GLU A 54 12.04 -21.07 7.18
C GLU A 54 13.20 -21.49 6.26
N ARG A 55 13.21 -21.04 5.01
CA ARG A 55 14.29 -21.34 4.06
C ARG A 55 15.63 -20.70 4.45
N ARG A 56 15.61 -19.52 5.06
CA ARG A 56 16.82 -18.81 5.51
C ARG A 56 17.48 -19.47 6.73
N ASN A 57 16.71 -20.19 7.54
CA ASN A 57 17.18 -20.81 8.78
C ASN A 57 17.68 -22.26 8.59
N ARG A 58 17.68 -22.77 7.36
CA ARG A 58 18.27 -24.07 6.97
C ARG A 58 19.62 -23.83 6.31
#